data_AF-A0A137QUB6-F1
#
_entry.id   AF-A0A137QUB6-F1
#
_cell.length_a   1.000
_cell.length_b   1.000
_cell.length_c   1.000
_cell.angle_alpha   90.00
_cell.angle_beta   90.00
_cell.angle_gamma   90.00
#
_symmetry.space_group_name_H-M   'P 1'
#
loop_
_entity.id
_entity.type
_entity.pdbx_description
1 polymer ?
#
loop_
_entity_poly.entity_id
_entity_poly.type
_entity_poly.pdbx_seq_one_letter_code
_entity_poly.pdbx_strand_id
1 'polypeptide(L)'
;MERRQWENDRQTRARIRKSWEYEYAAYTQNITRLSTERDKMKREWEAEHHRLVKLREDFSRERQEYEMERRKWENDRQKHDDEERERQRGMIQWGSLRKDKEPCISYGTARYQAYLEYTPPGWDTYTACKETPMNIHGREVLPTECRRVGSEMVGVWIIDFDEPSCKPWWRDTKDHGCTSRQSGIHRYEAHLEGYLEPNEYKVYWAELCDTTPHAMFGHTYKSPTECAYWPKIGVYGFWDVPDEYCR
;
A
#
# COMPACT_ATOMS: atom_id res chain seq x y z
N MET A 1 69.96 -88.62 -38.42
CA MET A 1 68.49 -88.43 -38.30
C MET A 1 68.10 -86.98 -38.00
N GLU A 2 68.94 -86.18 -37.32
CA GLU A 2 68.66 -84.78 -36.96
C GLU A 2 68.40 -83.80 -38.13
N ARG A 3 69.11 -83.91 -39.27
CA ARG A 3 68.94 -82.96 -40.39
C ARG A 3 67.53 -82.98 -41.01
N ARG A 4 66.92 -84.15 -41.16
CA ARG A 4 65.55 -84.30 -41.70
C ARG A 4 64.48 -83.77 -40.75
N GLN A 5 64.68 -83.95 -39.44
CA GLN A 5 63.81 -83.34 -38.43
C GLN A 5 63.91 -81.82 -38.46
N TRP A 6 65.11 -81.27 -38.64
CA TRP A 6 65.35 -79.84 -38.72
C TRP A 6 64.70 -79.21 -39.97
N GLU A 7 64.76 -79.88 -41.12
CA GLU A 7 64.08 -79.42 -42.35
C GLU A 7 62.55 -79.49 -42.26
N ASN A 8 62.00 -80.54 -41.64
CA ASN A 8 60.56 -80.64 -41.39
C ASN A 8 60.08 -79.57 -40.40
N ASP A 9 60.85 -79.31 -39.34
CA ASP A 9 60.54 -78.27 -38.36
C ASP A 9 60.61 -76.88 -39.00
N ARG A 10 61.58 -76.64 -39.89
CA ARG A 10 61.70 -75.41 -40.68
C ARG A 10 60.50 -75.21 -41.62
N GLN A 11 60.04 -76.25 -42.32
CA GLN A 11 58.85 -76.16 -43.17
C GLN A 11 57.56 -75.96 -42.36
N THR A 12 57.44 -76.60 -41.20
CA THR A 12 56.29 -76.46 -40.29
C THR A 12 56.21 -75.04 -39.73
N ARG A 13 57.34 -74.50 -39.25
CA ARG A 13 57.46 -73.10 -38.81
C ARG A 13 57.13 -72.11 -39.92
N ALA A 14 57.55 -72.38 -41.17
CA ALA A 14 57.22 -71.53 -42.32
C ALA A 14 55.71 -71.52 -42.63
N ARG A 15 55.03 -72.68 -42.54
CA ARG A 15 53.57 -72.78 -42.72
C ARG A 15 52.81 -72.06 -41.61
N ILE A 16 53.21 -72.24 -40.36
CA ILE A 16 52.61 -71.55 -39.21
C ILE A 16 52.75 -70.04 -39.37
N ARG A 17 53.96 -69.55 -39.71
CA ARG A 17 54.20 -68.12 -39.94
C ARG A 17 53.29 -67.56 -41.05
N LYS A 18 53.13 -68.28 -42.16
CA LYS A 18 52.26 -67.87 -43.26
C LYS A 18 50.78 -67.85 -42.84
N SER A 19 50.31 -68.81 -42.03
CA SER A 19 48.96 -68.82 -41.45
C SER A 19 48.72 -67.60 -40.56
N TRP A 20 49.67 -67.32 -39.67
CA TRP A 20 49.64 -66.15 -38.80
C TRP A 20 49.63 -64.83 -39.58
N GLU A 21 50.39 -64.72 -40.66
CA GLU A 21 50.39 -63.54 -41.53
C GLU A 21 49.00 -63.32 -42.18
N TYR A 22 48.33 -64.39 -42.62
CA TYR A 22 46.95 -64.29 -43.15
C TYR A 22 45.93 -63.95 -42.07
N GLU A 23 45.97 -64.61 -40.92
CA GLU A 23 45.06 -64.34 -39.79
C GLU A 23 45.25 -62.93 -39.26
N TYR A 24 46.48 -62.46 -39.16
CA TYR A 24 46.81 -61.11 -38.73
C TYR A 24 46.36 -60.05 -39.76
N ALA A 25 46.53 -60.31 -41.05
CA ALA A 25 46.01 -59.44 -42.11
C ALA A 25 44.47 -59.36 -42.08
N ALA A 26 43.79 -60.49 -41.90
CA ALA A 26 42.33 -60.53 -41.77
C ALA A 26 41.84 -59.84 -40.49
N TYR A 27 42.54 -60.02 -39.38
CA TYR A 27 42.25 -59.36 -38.10
C TYR A 27 42.42 -57.84 -38.19
N THR A 28 43.53 -57.37 -38.75
CA THR A 28 43.80 -55.93 -38.93
C THR A 28 42.79 -55.28 -39.88
N GLN A 29 42.39 -55.97 -40.95
CA GLN A 29 41.33 -55.51 -41.85
C GLN A 29 39.98 -55.39 -41.12
N ASN A 30 39.62 -56.39 -40.30
CA ASN A 30 38.38 -56.38 -39.51
C ASN A 30 38.38 -55.26 -38.44
N ILE A 31 39.50 -55.07 -37.73
CA ILE A 31 39.64 -53.98 -36.75
C ILE A 31 39.54 -52.63 -37.44
N THR A 32 40.16 -52.47 -38.62
CA THR A 32 40.07 -51.22 -39.40
C THR A 32 38.63 -50.96 -39.82
N ARG A 33 37.93 -51.96 -40.34
CA ARG A 33 36.50 -51.86 -40.70
C ARG A 33 35.64 -51.43 -39.50
N LEU A 34 35.77 -52.12 -38.37
CA LEU A 34 35.01 -51.80 -37.15
C LEU A 34 35.33 -50.40 -36.61
N SER A 35 36.60 -49.97 -36.69
CA SER A 35 36.99 -48.60 -36.34
C SER A 35 36.31 -47.58 -37.25
N THR A 36 36.30 -47.81 -38.56
CA THR A 36 35.64 -46.90 -39.52
C THR A 36 34.12 -46.85 -39.32
N GLU A 37 33.48 -47.98 -39.03
CA GLU A 37 32.04 -48.04 -38.73
C GLU A 37 31.69 -47.30 -37.45
N ARG A 38 32.49 -47.49 -36.40
CA ARG A 38 32.34 -46.77 -35.12
C ARG A 38 32.50 -45.27 -35.31
N ASP A 39 33.53 -44.84 -36.04
CA ASP A 39 33.79 -43.42 -36.27
C ASP A 39 32.69 -42.79 -37.14
N LYS A 40 32.12 -43.54 -38.09
CA LYS A 40 30.95 -43.11 -38.86
C LYS A 40 29.72 -42.94 -37.96
N MET A 41 29.38 -43.93 -37.14
CA MET A 41 28.27 -43.81 -36.17
C MET A 41 28.47 -42.65 -35.22
N LYS A 42 29.70 -42.44 -34.74
CA LYS A 42 30.02 -41.32 -33.84
C LYS A 42 29.75 -39.98 -34.51
N ARG A 43 30.16 -39.78 -35.77
CA ARG A 43 29.89 -38.56 -36.53
C ARG A 43 28.39 -38.34 -36.77
N GLU A 44 27.66 -39.41 -37.12
CA GLU A 44 26.21 -39.34 -37.31
C GLU A 44 25.50 -38.96 -36.01
N TRP A 45 25.90 -39.58 -34.89
CA TRP A 45 25.38 -39.25 -33.57
C TRP A 45 25.71 -37.82 -33.14
N GLU A 46 26.95 -37.35 -33.35
CA GLU A 46 27.35 -35.97 -33.05
C GLU A 46 26.55 -34.96 -33.88
N ALA A 47 26.34 -35.24 -35.17
CA ALA A 47 25.53 -34.38 -36.04
C ALA A 47 24.07 -34.33 -35.58
N GLU A 48 23.48 -35.47 -35.22
CA GLU A 48 22.09 -35.53 -34.75
C GLU A 48 21.93 -34.89 -33.36
N HIS A 49 22.87 -35.14 -32.45
CA HIS A 49 22.90 -34.49 -31.14
C HIS A 49 22.99 -32.97 -31.29
N HIS A 50 23.85 -32.47 -32.18
CA HIS A 50 23.96 -31.04 -32.45
C HIS A 50 22.65 -30.45 -33.00
N ARG A 51 21.94 -31.16 -33.88
CA ARG A 51 20.63 -30.75 -34.38
C ARG A 51 19.59 -30.66 -33.26
N LEU A 52 19.52 -31.68 -32.40
CA LEU A 52 18.57 -31.71 -31.28
C LEU A 52 18.85 -30.61 -30.25
N VAL A 53 20.12 -30.33 -29.95
CA VAL A 53 20.52 -29.22 -29.08
C VAL A 53 20.06 -27.89 -29.67
N LYS A 54 20.34 -27.65 -30.96
CA LYS A 54 19.92 -26.42 -31.64
C LYS A 54 18.41 -26.26 -31.65
N LEU A 55 17.67 -27.33 -31.96
CA LEU A 55 16.21 -27.33 -31.93
C LEU A 55 15.67 -26.97 -30.52
N ARG A 56 16.29 -27.51 -29.47
CA ARG A 56 15.92 -27.19 -28.08
C ARG A 56 16.20 -25.73 -27.74
N GLU A 57 17.34 -25.19 -28.16
CA GLU A 57 17.69 -23.77 -27.97
C GLU A 57 16.72 -22.84 -28.71
N ASP A 58 16.38 -23.19 -29.95
CA ASP A 58 15.41 -22.46 -30.76
C ASP A 58 14.02 -22.46 -30.10
N PHE A 59 13.54 -23.63 -29.65
CA PHE A 59 12.30 -23.74 -28.87
C PHE A 59 12.34 -22.95 -27.56
N SER A 60 13.49 -22.96 -26.86
CA SER A 60 13.66 -22.20 -25.62
C SER A 60 13.59 -20.70 -25.87
N ARG A 61 14.20 -20.22 -26.97
CA ARG A 61 14.18 -18.81 -27.37
C ARG A 61 12.79 -18.37 -27.77
N GLU A 62 12.10 -19.13 -28.61
CA GLU A 62 10.73 -18.86 -29.03
C GLU A 62 9.77 -18.79 -27.83
N ARG A 63 9.93 -19.70 -26.85
CA ARG A 63 9.14 -19.67 -25.61
C ARG A 63 9.41 -18.39 -24.80
N GLN A 64 10.67 -17.98 -24.67
CA GLN A 64 11.02 -16.75 -23.96
C GLN A 64 10.43 -15.51 -24.65
N GLU A 65 10.51 -15.45 -25.97
CA GLU A 65 9.90 -14.38 -26.77
C GLU A 65 8.39 -14.33 -26.56
N TYR A 66 7.71 -15.48 -26.66
CA TYR A 66 6.27 -15.59 -26.40
C TYR A 66 5.89 -15.16 -24.97
N GLU A 67 6.67 -15.56 -23.96
CA GLU A 67 6.44 -15.15 -22.57
C GLU A 67 6.63 -13.64 -22.36
N MET A 68 7.65 -13.05 -22.99
CA MET A 68 7.88 -11.60 -22.95
C MET A 68 6.73 -10.84 -23.63
N GLU A 69 6.27 -11.33 -24.78
CA GLU A 69 5.17 -10.71 -25.53
C GLU A 69 3.85 -10.80 -24.75
N ARG A 70 3.55 -11.95 -24.14
CA ARG A 70 2.40 -12.12 -23.25
C ARG A 70 2.45 -11.17 -22.06
N ARG A 71 3.61 -11.05 -21.39
CA ARG A 71 3.78 -10.11 -20.27
C ARG A 71 3.59 -8.66 -20.71
N LYS A 72 4.11 -8.31 -21.88
CA LYS A 72 3.91 -6.97 -22.46
C LYS A 72 2.43 -6.71 -22.70
N TRP A 73 1.72 -7.66 -23.28
CA TRP A 73 0.29 -7.55 -23.54
C TRP A 73 -0.54 -7.44 -22.25
N GLU A 74 -0.21 -8.23 -21.22
CA GLU A 74 -0.83 -8.13 -19.89
C GLU A 74 -0.59 -6.76 -19.24
N ASN A 75 0.64 -6.25 -19.31
CA ASN A 75 0.99 -4.93 -18.78
C ASN A 75 0.29 -3.81 -19.56
N ASP A 76 0.26 -3.87 -20.89
CA ASP A 76 -0.41 -2.89 -21.74
C ASP A 76 -1.93 -2.88 -21.47
N ARG A 77 -2.53 -4.06 -21.28
CA ARG A 77 -3.94 -4.18 -20.87
C ARG A 77 -4.19 -3.58 -19.50
N GLN A 78 -3.37 -3.93 -18.50
CA GLN A 78 -3.51 -3.39 -17.15
C GLN A 78 -3.37 -1.86 -17.16
N LYS A 79 -2.40 -1.34 -17.90
CA LYS A 79 -2.18 0.10 -18.05
C LYS A 79 -3.40 0.79 -18.67
N HIS A 80 -3.99 0.20 -19.71
CA HIS A 80 -5.20 0.72 -20.32
C HIS A 80 -6.37 0.73 -19.32
N ASP A 81 -6.57 -0.36 -18.59
CA ASP A 81 -7.61 -0.48 -17.57
C ASP A 81 -7.42 0.54 -16.44
N ASP A 82 -6.17 0.74 -15.99
CA ASP A 82 -5.82 1.74 -14.96
C ASP A 82 -6.06 3.17 -15.49
N GLU A 83 -5.67 3.48 -16.72
CA GLU A 83 -5.93 4.79 -17.35
C GLU A 83 -7.43 5.07 -17.50
N GLU A 84 -8.22 4.08 -17.89
CA GLU A 84 -9.67 4.20 -17.97
C GLU A 84 -10.29 4.41 -16.57
N ARG A 85 -9.82 3.66 -15.58
CA ARG A 85 -10.25 3.80 -14.19
C ARG A 85 -9.96 5.21 -13.65
N GLU A 86 -8.78 5.76 -13.93
CA GLU A 86 -8.42 7.13 -13.53
C GLU A 86 -9.27 8.18 -14.26
N ARG A 87 -9.56 7.99 -15.56
CA ARG A 87 -10.50 8.87 -16.28
C ARG A 87 -11.90 8.84 -15.66
N GLN A 88 -12.38 7.65 -15.31
CA GLN A 88 -13.68 7.49 -14.65
C GLN A 88 -13.68 8.10 -13.25
N ARG A 89 -12.60 7.96 -12.47
CA ARG A 89 -12.44 8.66 -11.18
C ARG A 89 -12.54 10.17 -11.34
N GLY A 90 -11.90 10.74 -12.36
CA GLY A 90 -11.99 12.17 -12.67
C GLY A 90 -13.40 12.64 -13.05
N MET A 91 -14.30 11.72 -13.43
CA MET A 91 -15.71 12.05 -13.68
C MET A 91 -16.55 12.06 -12.41
N ILE A 92 -16.11 11.47 -11.29
CA ILE A 92 -16.85 11.49 -10.02
C ILE A 92 -16.95 12.93 -9.54
N GLN A 93 -18.16 13.38 -9.22
CA GLN A 93 -18.40 14.76 -8.78
C GLN A 93 -19.05 14.78 -7.41
N TRP A 94 -18.41 15.52 -6.50
CA TRP A 94 -19.05 15.99 -5.28
C TRP A 94 -19.97 17.16 -5.59
N GLY A 95 -21.09 17.21 -4.88
CA GLY A 95 -21.93 18.39 -4.87
C GLY A 95 -21.35 19.53 -4.03
N SER A 96 -22.16 20.55 -3.83
CA SER A 96 -21.76 21.70 -3.01
C SER A 96 -21.41 21.28 -1.58
N LEU A 97 -20.26 21.74 -1.09
CA LEU A 97 -19.85 21.55 0.30
C LEU A 97 -20.80 22.33 1.22
N ARG A 98 -21.37 21.65 2.21
CA ARG A 98 -22.29 22.24 3.18
C ARG A 98 -21.72 22.12 4.59
N LYS A 99 -21.71 23.22 5.32
CA LYS A 99 -21.59 23.21 6.78
C LYS A 99 -22.90 22.75 7.37
N ASP A 100 -22.83 21.93 8.41
CA ASP A 100 -24.02 21.67 9.22
C ASP A 100 -24.47 22.94 9.94
N LYS A 101 -25.71 22.93 10.44
CA LYS A 101 -26.24 24.04 11.27
C LYS A 101 -25.32 24.34 12.46
N GLU A 102 -24.70 23.29 13.00
CA GLU A 102 -23.71 23.36 14.08
C GLU A 102 -22.44 22.65 13.59
N PRO A 103 -21.57 23.35 12.84
CA PRO A 103 -20.45 22.71 12.18
C PRO A 103 -19.29 22.45 13.15
N CYS A 104 -19.08 23.30 14.15
CA CYS A 104 -17.97 23.13 15.08
C CYS A 104 -18.25 22.01 16.08
N ILE A 105 -17.41 20.99 16.05
CA ILE A 105 -17.54 19.82 16.93
C ILE A 105 -16.54 19.88 18.09
N SER A 106 -15.39 20.53 17.91
CA SER A 106 -14.38 20.78 18.95
C SER A 106 -13.51 21.99 18.57
N TYR A 107 -12.61 22.42 19.45
CA TYR A 107 -11.76 23.59 19.21
C TYR A 107 -10.95 23.45 17.91
N GLY A 108 -11.14 24.41 17.01
CA GLY A 108 -10.51 24.44 15.70
C GLY A 108 -10.98 23.35 14.74
N THR A 109 -12.06 22.63 15.04
CA THR A 109 -12.53 21.49 14.24
C THR A 109 -13.97 21.64 13.79
N ALA A 110 -14.21 21.52 12.49
CA ALA A 110 -15.53 21.61 11.86
C ALA A 110 -15.92 20.34 11.11
N ARG A 111 -17.21 20.04 11.10
CA ARG A 111 -17.85 18.99 10.30
C ARG A 111 -18.50 19.59 9.06
N TYR A 112 -18.17 19.00 7.92
CA TYR A 112 -18.78 19.30 6.63
C TYR A 112 -19.41 18.05 6.04
N GLN A 113 -20.34 18.26 5.11
CA GLN A 113 -20.91 17.21 4.31
C GLN A 113 -21.16 17.67 2.87
N ALA A 114 -21.09 16.71 1.95
CA ALA A 114 -21.44 16.91 0.55
C ALA A 114 -22.06 15.62 0.01
N TYR A 115 -23.04 15.78 -0.86
CA TYR A 115 -23.65 14.65 -1.56
C TYR A 115 -22.77 14.26 -2.74
N LEU A 116 -22.70 12.96 -3.03
CA LEU A 116 -22.07 12.45 -4.23
C LEU A 116 -23.06 12.62 -5.39
N GLU A 117 -22.89 13.66 -6.20
CA GLU A 117 -23.84 14.04 -7.25
C GLU A 117 -23.74 13.14 -8.48
N TYR A 118 -22.53 12.69 -8.81
CA TYR A 118 -22.31 11.81 -9.95
C TYR A 118 -21.28 10.73 -9.66
N THR A 119 -21.59 9.52 -10.11
CA THR A 119 -20.69 8.37 -10.12
C THR A 119 -20.84 7.67 -11.47
N PRO A 120 -19.75 7.34 -12.17
CA PRO A 120 -19.82 6.65 -13.45
C PRO A 120 -20.56 5.31 -13.33
N PRO A 121 -21.27 4.86 -14.38
CA PRO A 121 -21.90 3.54 -14.39
C PRO A 121 -20.90 2.42 -14.11
N GLY A 122 -21.30 1.43 -13.30
CA GLY A 122 -20.44 0.30 -12.92
C GLY A 122 -19.52 0.55 -11.73
N TRP A 123 -19.41 1.80 -11.25
CA TRP A 123 -18.72 2.10 -10.01
C TRP A 123 -19.60 1.88 -8.79
N ASP A 124 -19.01 1.32 -7.75
CA ASP A 124 -19.64 1.28 -6.44
C ASP A 124 -19.62 2.67 -5.79
N THR A 125 -20.81 3.20 -5.49
CA THR A 125 -20.99 4.53 -4.86
C THR A 125 -20.25 4.69 -3.54
N TYR A 126 -20.07 3.62 -2.76
CA TYR A 126 -19.37 3.69 -1.48
C TYR A 126 -17.86 3.79 -1.67
N THR A 127 -17.31 2.99 -2.58
CA THR A 127 -15.91 3.08 -3.01
C THR A 127 -15.61 4.45 -3.62
N ALA A 128 -16.48 4.95 -4.51
CA ALA A 128 -16.39 6.28 -5.07
C ALA A 128 -16.35 7.36 -3.98
N CYS A 129 -17.22 7.27 -2.97
CA CYS A 129 -17.21 8.20 -1.84
C CYS A 129 -15.87 8.16 -1.08
N LYS A 130 -15.35 6.97 -0.74
CA LYS A 130 -14.12 6.85 0.06
C LYS A 130 -12.85 7.27 -0.67
N GLU A 131 -12.80 7.04 -1.97
CA GLU A 131 -11.57 7.24 -2.76
C GLU A 131 -11.51 8.61 -3.44
N THR A 132 -12.61 9.38 -3.46
CA THR A 132 -12.65 10.67 -4.15
C THR A 132 -12.42 11.82 -3.17
N PRO A 133 -11.29 12.54 -3.26
CA PRO A 133 -11.04 13.69 -2.41
C PRO A 133 -11.94 14.87 -2.78
N MET A 134 -12.10 15.81 -1.84
CA MET A 134 -12.69 17.11 -2.07
C MET A 134 -11.72 18.20 -1.68
N ASN A 135 -11.71 19.31 -2.43
CA ASN A 135 -10.91 20.47 -2.06
C ASN A 135 -11.63 21.26 -0.95
N ILE A 136 -11.07 21.25 0.26
CA ILE A 136 -11.55 22.01 1.41
C ILE A 136 -10.40 22.90 1.89
N HIS A 137 -10.63 24.21 1.92
CA HIS A 137 -9.61 25.23 2.24
C HIS A 137 -8.31 25.11 1.42
N GLY A 138 -8.43 24.74 0.14
CA GLY A 138 -7.27 24.62 -0.75
C GLY A 138 -6.51 23.29 -0.63
N ARG A 139 -6.97 22.34 0.20
CA ARG A 139 -6.35 21.01 0.36
C ARG A 139 -7.29 19.91 -0.11
N GLU A 140 -6.74 18.90 -0.79
CA GLU A 140 -7.49 17.70 -1.14
C GLU A 140 -7.60 16.77 0.07
N VAL A 141 -8.82 16.53 0.52
CA VAL A 141 -9.11 15.72 1.72
C VAL A 141 -10.12 14.64 1.37
N LEU A 142 -9.80 13.40 1.75
CA LEU A 142 -10.74 12.29 1.68
C LEU A 142 -11.80 12.40 2.77
N PRO A 143 -13.05 11.98 2.51
CA PRO A 143 -14.07 11.99 3.55
C PRO A 143 -13.68 11.08 4.71
N THR A 144 -13.89 11.57 5.93
CA THR A 144 -13.69 10.81 7.17
C THR A 144 -14.71 9.68 7.26
N GLU A 145 -15.94 9.92 6.80
CA GLU A 145 -17.02 8.94 6.79
C GLU A 145 -17.84 9.05 5.49
N CYS A 146 -18.35 7.91 5.04
CA CYS A 146 -19.30 7.81 3.94
C CYS A 146 -20.59 7.18 4.46
N ARG A 147 -21.71 7.89 4.34
CA ARG A 147 -23.02 7.43 4.81
C ARG A 147 -24.05 7.46 3.70
N ARG A 148 -24.98 6.51 3.71
CA ARG A 148 -26.10 6.49 2.78
C ARG A 148 -27.31 7.17 3.42
N VAL A 149 -27.84 8.19 2.75
CA VAL A 149 -29.04 8.93 3.16
C VAL A 149 -30.10 8.73 2.08
N GLY A 150 -31.08 7.86 2.35
CA GLY A 150 -32.02 7.42 1.32
C GLY A 150 -31.30 6.65 0.19
N SER A 151 -31.43 7.13 -1.05
CA SER A 151 -30.72 6.59 -2.22
C SER A 151 -29.37 7.26 -2.49
N GLU A 152 -29.03 8.33 -1.77
CA GLU A 152 -27.86 9.15 -2.05
C GLU A 152 -26.70 8.79 -1.11
N MET A 153 -25.47 8.93 -1.62
CA MET A 153 -24.26 8.79 -0.83
C MET A 153 -23.80 10.17 -0.38
N VAL A 154 -23.44 10.29 0.90
CA VAL A 154 -22.97 11.54 1.52
C VAL A 154 -21.58 11.31 2.09
N GLY A 155 -20.63 12.11 1.65
CA GLY A 155 -19.32 12.22 2.29
C GLY A 155 -19.42 13.17 3.48
N VAL A 156 -18.73 12.82 4.56
CA VAL A 156 -18.60 13.64 5.77
C VAL A 156 -17.11 13.86 6.04
N TRP A 157 -16.73 15.12 6.24
CA TRP A 157 -15.35 15.51 6.54
C TRP A 157 -15.30 16.15 7.92
N ILE A 158 -14.35 15.69 8.74
CA ILE A 158 -13.96 16.33 9.99
C ILE A 158 -12.63 17.06 9.72
N ILE A 159 -12.66 18.38 9.76
CA ILE A 159 -11.56 19.26 9.37
C ILE A 159 -11.06 20.00 10.60
N ASP A 160 -9.81 19.80 10.97
CA ASP A 160 -9.14 20.36 12.15
C ASP A 160 -8.12 21.47 11.81
N PHE A 161 -8.10 21.90 10.55
CA PHE A 161 -7.20 22.93 10.03
C PHE A 161 -7.97 24.07 9.38
N ASP A 162 -7.41 25.28 9.47
CA ASP A 162 -7.95 26.48 8.81
C ASP A 162 -9.44 26.76 9.12
N GLU A 163 -9.89 26.39 10.34
CA GLU A 163 -11.23 26.66 10.89
C GLU A 163 -11.24 27.78 11.95
N PRO A 164 -11.05 29.06 11.57
CA PRO A 164 -11.08 30.16 12.55
C PRO A 164 -12.46 30.32 13.20
N SER A 165 -13.55 29.97 12.50
CA SER A 165 -14.91 30.05 13.05
C SER A 165 -15.20 29.06 14.17
N CYS A 166 -14.37 28.01 14.32
CA CYS A 166 -14.51 26.98 15.35
C CYS A 166 -13.51 27.16 16.49
N LYS A 167 -12.95 28.36 16.65
CA LYS A 167 -12.03 28.70 17.74
C LYS A 167 -12.71 29.68 18.70
N PRO A 168 -13.60 29.20 19.58
CA PRO A 168 -14.09 30.03 20.68
C PRO A 168 -12.93 30.42 21.58
N TRP A 169 -13.16 31.40 22.45
CA TRP A 169 -12.15 31.87 23.38
C TRP A 169 -12.76 32.12 24.76
N TRP A 170 -11.93 32.02 25.78
CA TRP A 170 -12.31 32.34 27.14
C TRP A 170 -12.25 33.85 27.37
N ARG A 171 -13.28 34.39 28.00
CA ARG A 171 -13.31 35.80 28.46
C ARG A 171 -12.42 35.98 29.70
N ASP A 172 -12.62 37.07 30.42
CA ASP A 172 -11.88 37.41 31.63
C ASP A 172 -11.97 36.28 32.67
N THR A 173 -10.81 35.95 33.23
CA THR A 173 -10.70 34.93 34.28
C THR A 173 -11.12 35.54 35.60
N LYS A 174 -12.12 34.94 36.24
CA LYS A 174 -12.58 35.28 37.57
C LYS A 174 -11.92 34.35 38.58
N ASP A 175 -11.29 34.96 39.58
CA ASP A 175 -10.68 34.30 40.72
C ASP A 175 -11.74 34.04 41.81
N HIS A 176 -11.87 32.79 42.26
CA HIS A 176 -12.72 32.39 43.39
C HIS A 176 -11.96 32.11 44.68
N GLY A 177 -10.63 32.18 44.66
CA GLY A 177 -9.76 31.87 45.76
C GLY A 177 -9.61 30.36 46.01
N CYS A 178 -9.19 30.04 47.23
CA CYS A 178 -9.00 28.66 47.67
C CYS A 178 -10.34 27.92 47.82
N THR A 179 -10.43 26.71 47.28
CA THR A 179 -11.67 25.89 47.30
C THR A 179 -12.11 25.52 48.72
N SER A 180 -11.14 25.28 49.62
CA SER A 180 -11.37 25.12 51.05
C SER A 180 -10.07 25.42 51.82
N ARG A 181 -10.18 25.53 53.15
CA ARG A 181 -9.00 25.77 54.00
C ARG A 181 -8.08 24.55 53.95
N GLN A 182 -6.81 24.75 53.61
CA GLN A 182 -5.79 23.70 53.46
C GLN A 182 -6.04 22.72 52.28
N SER A 183 -6.83 23.12 51.27
CA SER A 183 -7.03 22.28 50.08
C SER A 183 -5.77 22.19 49.21
N GLY A 184 -4.93 23.24 49.26
CA GLY A 184 -3.85 23.44 48.29
C GLY A 184 -4.34 23.66 46.86
N ILE A 185 -5.63 24.01 46.68
CA ILE A 185 -6.29 24.18 45.38
C ILE A 185 -6.96 25.54 45.31
N HIS A 186 -6.65 26.28 44.24
CA HIS A 186 -7.21 27.58 43.89
C HIS A 186 -8.11 27.42 42.67
N ARG A 187 -9.36 27.90 42.74
CA ARG A 187 -10.35 27.80 41.66
C ARG A 187 -10.46 29.09 40.85
N TYR A 188 -10.43 28.94 39.53
CA TYR A 188 -10.69 30.00 38.56
C TYR A 188 -11.88 29.64 37.66
N GLU A 189 -12.56 30.67 37.14
CA GLU A 189 -13.71 30.55 36.24
C GLU A 189 -13.52 31.45 35.01
N ALA A 190 -13.95 31.02 33.82
CA ALA A 190 -14.04 31.88 32.65
C ALA A 190 -15.25 31.51 31.77
N HIS A 191 -15.85 32.52 31.14
CA HIS A 191 -16.97 32.35 30.20
C HIS A 191 -16.46 32.05 28.78
N LEU A 192 -17.03 31.06 28.10
CA LEU A 192 -16.67 30.70 26.72
C LEU A 192 -17.46 31.55 25.71
N GLU A 193 -16.75 32.27 24.86
CA GLU A 193 -17.29 33.20 23.87
C GLU A 193 -16.94 32.78 22.43
N GLY A 194 -17.63 33.37 21.45
CA GLY A 194 -17.24 33.27 20.04
C GLY A 194 -17.87 32.12 19.23
N TYR A 195 -18.78 31.36 19.84
CA TYR A 195 -19.52 30.30 19.15
C TYR A 195 -20.94 30.08 19.70
N LEU A 196 -21.12 30.32 20.99
CA LEU A 196 -22.39 30.14 21.69
C LEU A 196 -23.11 31.48 21.74
N GLU A 197 -24.10 31.68 20.87
CA GLU A 197 -24.99 32.82 21.02
C GLU A 197 -25.86 32.65 22.28
N PRO A 198 -26.13 33.73 23.04
CA PRO A 198 -27.02 33.66 24.18
C PRO A 198 -28.40 33.09 23.79
N ASN A 199 -28.86 32.06 24.54
CA ASN A 199 -30.12 31.32 24.33
C ASN A 199 -30.14 30.32 23.17
N GLU A 200 -29.01 29.99 22.54
CA GLU A 200 -28.90 28.86 21.61
C GLU A 200 -28.22 27.66 22.27
N TYR A 201 -28.97 26.57 22.45
CA TYR A 201 -28.37 25.29 22.81
C TYR A 201 -27.61 24.72 21.59
N LYS A 202 -26.29 24.55 21.71
CA LYS A 202 -25.46 23.84 20.72
C LYS A 202 -25.14 22.45 21.23
N VAL A 203 -25.29 21.42 20.40
CA VAL A 203 -25.07 20.01 20.79
C VAL A 203 -23.62 19.77 21.27
N TYR A 204 -22.65 20.44 20.66
CA TYR A 204 -21.21 20.25 20.93
C TYR A 204 -20.62 21.22 21.97
N TRP A 205 -21.47 21.88 22.78
CA TRP A 205 -21.00 22.85 23.78
C TRP A 205 -19.97 22.26 24.76
N ALA A 206 -20.17 21.01 25.17
CA ALA A 206 -19.33 20.33 26.15
C ALA A 206 -17.94 20.03 25.58
N GLU A 207 -17.90 19.53 24.34
CA GLU A 207 -16.66 19.22 23.64
C GLU A 207 -15.85 20.50 23.36
N LEU A 208 -16.52 21.58 22.98
CA LEU A 208 -15.88 22.89 22.81
C LEU A 208 -15.33 23.42 24.13
N CYS A 209 -16.07 23.26 25.23
CA CYS A 209 -15.58 23.63 26.55
C CYS A 209 -14.31 22.85 26.92
N ASP A 210 -14.31 21.54 26.72
CA ASP A 210 -13.19 20.68 27.11
C ASP A 210 -11.94 20.89 26.24
N THR A 211 -12.13 21.21 24.97
CA THR A 211 -11.01 21.30 24.01
C THR A 211 -10.49 22.73 23.80
N THR A 212 -11.15 23.76 24.33
CA THR A 212 -10.72 25.15 24.14
C THR A 212 -9.59 25.51 25.11
N PRO A 213 -8.39 25.84 24.62
CA PRO A 213 -7.28 26.19 25.48
C PRO A 213 -7.49 27.56 26.13
N HIS A 214 -7.05 27.69 27.38
CA HIS A 214 -7.07 28.96 28.11
C HIS A 214 -5.67 29.41 28.48
N ALA A 215 -5.34 30.66 28.17
CA ALA A 215 -4.09 31.28 28.56
C ALA A 215 -4.33 32.17 29.78
N MET A 216 -3.85 31.73 30.95
CA MET A 216 -3.96 32.48 32.20
C MET A 216 -2.66 32.39 33.00
N PHE A 217 -2.26 33.51 33.63
CA PHE A 217 -1.07 33.60 34.48
C PHE A 217 0.24 33.14 33.83
N GLY A 218 0.41 33.36 32.51
CA GLY A 218 1.60 32.92 31.77
C GLY A 218 1.64 31.42 31.45
N HIS A 219 0.59 30.68 31.78
CA HIS A 219 0.42 29.27 31.46
C HIS A 219 -0.72 29.07 30.47
N THR A 220 -0.60 28.05 29.62
CA THR A 220 -1.67 27.63 28.72
C THR A 220 -2.22 26.29 29.19
N TYR A 221 -3.47 26.31 29.62
CA TYR A 221 -4.23 25.12 30.01
C TYR A 221 -4.94 24.59 28.78
N LYS A 222 -4.79 23.29 28.52
CA LYS A 222 -5.40 22.65 27.34
C LYS A 222 -6.92 22.48 27.48
N SER A 223 -7.38 22.27 28.71
CA SER A 223 -8.78 22.06 29.06
C SER A 223 -9.06 22.64 30.46
N PRO A 224 -10.32 22.99 30.77
CA PRO A 224 -10.79 23.18 32.14
C PRO A 224 -10.80 21.86 32.92
N THR A 225 -10.81 21.96 34.24
CA THR A 225 -11.08 20.84 35.15
C THR A 225 -12.56 20.44 35.10
N GLU A 226 -13.45 21.41 34.96
CA GLU A 226 -14.90 21.20 34.95
C GLU A 226 -15.58 22.17 33.98
N CYS A 227 -16.59 21.68 33.27
CA CYS A 227 -17.40 22.43 32.32
C CYS A 227 -18.84 22.53 32.80
N ALA A 228 -19.42 23.72 32.74
CA ALA A 228 -20.81 23.96 33.10
C ALA A 228 -21.55 24.70 31.99
N TYR A 229 -22.81 24.32 31.77
CA TYR A 229 -23.73 25.02 30.87
C TYR A 229 -24.95 25.53 31.62
N TRP A 230 -25.21 26.83 31.50
CA TRP A 230 -26.40 27.48 32.02
C TRP A 230 -27.21 28.08 30.87
N PRO A 231 -28.48 27.66 30.64
CA PRO A 231 -29.25 28.02 29.45
C PRO A 231 -29.38 29.51 29.11
N LYS A 232 -29.24 30.42 30.09
CA LYS A 232 -29.35 31.87 29.89
C LYS A 232 -28.01 32.62 29.99
N ILE A 233 -26.97 31.93 30.45
CA ILE A 233 -25.68 32.56 30.80
C ILE A 233 -24.57 32.06 29.89
N GLY A 234 -24.70 30.85 29.34
CA GLY A 234 -23.73 30.28 28.39
C GLY A 234 -22.92 29.15 29.00
N VAL A 235 -21.71 28.94 28.49
CA VAL A 235 -20.79 27.87 28.92
C VAL A 235 -19.63 28.46 29.68
N TYR A 236 -19.27 27.80 30.77
CA TYR A 236 -18.18 28.20 31.64
C TYR A 236 -17.23 27.04 31.87
N GLY A 237 -15.94 27.36 31.91
CA GLY A 237 -14.88 26.48 32.32
C GLY A 237 -14.43 26.85 33.73
N PHE A 238 -14.08 25.83 34.51
CA PHE A 238 -13.47 25.95 35.83
C PHE A 238 -12.12 25.28 35.84
N TRP A 239 -11.13 25.93 36.45
CA TRP A 239 -9.78 25.40 36.61
C TRP A 239 -9.44 25.31 38.09
N ASP A 240 -9.19 24.10 38.56
CA ASP A 240 -8.68 23.84 39.90
C ASP A 240 -7.16 23.67 39.81
N VAL A 241 -6.45 24.73 40.19
CA VAL A 241 -4.99 24.83 40.05
C VAL A 241 -4.34 24.63 41.41
N PRO A 242 -3.31 23.77 41.51
CA PRO A 242 -2.53 23.65 42.75
C PRO A 242 -1.87 24.98 43.13
N ASP A 243 -2.09 25.42 44.37
CA ASP A 243 -1.56 26.67 44.91
C ASP A 243 -1.09 26.46 46.36
N GLU A 244 0.17 26.81 46.63
CA GLU A 244 0.76 26.70 47.97
C GLU A 244 0.14 27.67 48.97
N TYR A 245 -0.38 28.81 48.52
CA TYR A 245 -1.07 29.78 49.38
C TYR A 245 -2.41 29.23 49.90
N CYS A 246 -2.93 28.16 49.30
CA CYS A 246 -4.16 27.50 49.72
C CYS A 246 -3.95 26.30 50.65
N ARG A 247 -2.71 26.02 51.09
CA ARG A 247 -2.37 24.94 52.03
C ARG A 247 -2.49 25.34 53.50
#